data_AF-A0A7X9IHH9-F1
#
_entry.id   AF-A0A7X9IHH9-F1
#
_cell.length_a   1.000
_cell.length_b   1.000
_cell.length_c   1.000
_cell.angle_alpha   90.00
_cell.angle_beta   90.00
_cell.angle_gamma   90.00
#
_symmetry.space_group_name_H-M   'P 1'
#
loop_
_entity.id
_entity.type
_entity.pdbx_description
1 polymer ?
#
loop_
_entity_poly.entity_id
_entity_poly.type
_entity_poly.pdbx_seq_one_letter_code
_entity_poly.pdbx_strand_id
1 'polypeptide(L)'
;MAPPPVGPKRRGRGLKPTRKKCTAPAARLFGRTPGIKRPPTATAPSGTYRLCPSWKTTNNPVSCLPGYRWLISCGDQKALKALAMLDIRTVLFEGALIGIAVAVVMIYYSMVRKTYPGFHHWTIGFTLAGLGSFLIAFRGVIPDFISIILANASLVSMPFLLSIGLSRLSGVKWKFQKHFTALLILYITIISYATYIYPSVHIRILVFNSMYIILLLESLRITIQHLPIRLGSQDYLLILVIVAIILFVALRLIEAVMKGENIFFLENTDSVQSILILSSIVFTILAMISLIILNAHLIEIELKEANKKVELLANTDELTDLFNRRYFNKALQYEYKRLKRSSQPLSLIMADIDYFKEYNDTYGHQEGDNCIKRVAEVFKNAATRVSDIAVRYGGEEFILLLPNTDNTGATTVANTLFELLQETAILHPASIAGEYVTISAGVATIIPDEKTTEDLIINMADKALYASKLHGKNQFTHFSSDQCPIPRTLEA
;
A
#
# COMPACT_ATOMS: atom_id res chain seq x y z
N MET A 1 -9.80 27.14 30.41
CA MET A 1 -10.96 26.67 31.19
C MET A 1 -10.66 25.26 31.66
N ALA A 2 -10.64 25.07 32.98
CA ALA A 2 -10.29 23.84 33.68
C ALA A 2 -11.50 22.88 33.80
N PRO A 3 -11.29 21.57 34.03
CA PRO A 3 -12.38 20.61 34.24
C PRO A 3 -12.95 20.70 35.69
N PRO A 4 -14.23 20.34 35.90
CA PRO A 4 -14.90 20.45 37.20
C PRO A 4 -14.69 19.21 38.12
N PRO A 5 -15.08 19.30 39.41
CA PRO A 5 -14.37 18.63 40.50
C PRO A 5 -15.01 17.36 41.05
N VAL A 6 -14.18 16.63 41.82
CA VAL A 6 -14.47 15.44 42.63
C VAL A 6 -15.34 15.78 43.85
N GLY A 7 -16.37 14.97 44.12
CA GLY A 7 -17.20 15.00 45.33
C GLY A 7 -17.10 13.72 46.19
N PRO A 8 -17.49 13.74 47.49
CA PRO A 8 -16.72 13.06 48.54
C PRO A 8 -17.29 11.75 49.11
N LYS A 9 -16.39 11.06 49.82
CA LYS A 9 -16.54 9.86 50.67
C LYS A 9 -17.71 9.94 51.67
N ARG A 10 -18.44 8.83 51.85
CA ARG A 10 -19.15 8.49 53.10
C ARG A 10 -18.70 7.12 53.60
N ARG A 11 -18.17 7.08 54.84
CA ARG A 11 -17.92 5.87 55.64
C ARG A 11 -19.07 5.68 56.63
N GLY A 12 -19.57 4.45 56.69
CA GLY A 12 -19.76 3.70 57.93
C GLY A 12 -21.11 3.80 58.66
N ARG A 13 -21.83 2.66 58.73
CA ARG A 13 -22.14 1.94 59.98
C ARG A 13 -22.71 0.56 59.63
N GLY A 14 -22.17 -0.47 60.27
CA GLY A 14 -22.49 -1.87 59.99
C GLY A 14 -23.66 -2.42 60.79
N LEU A 15 -23.99 -3.69 60.50
CA LEU A 15 -24.63 -4.65 61.41
C LEU A 15 -24.36 -6.08 60.89
N LYS A 16 -24.23 -6.99 61.86
CA LYS A 16 -23.63 -8.34 61.84
C LYS A 16 -24.42 -9.42 61.07
N PRO A 17 -23.80 -10.59 60.78
CA PRO A 17 -24.37 -11.66 59.96
C PRO A 17 -25.18 -12.67 60.77
N THR A 18 -26.25 -13.22 60.18
CA THR A 18 -26.98 -14.38 60.70
C THR A 18 -26.77 -15.61 59.81
N ARG A 19 -26.31 -16.69 60.47
CA ARG A 19 -26.15 -18.06 59.95
C ARG A 19 -27.45 -18.57 59.33
N LYS A 20 -27.36 -19.26 58.17
CA LYS A 20 -28.34 -20.29 57.78
C LYS A 20 -27.65 -21.62 57.52
N LYS A 21 -28.24 -22.63 58.14
CA LYS A 21 -27.81 -24.03 58.30
C LYS A 21 -27.93 -24.83 57.01
N CYS A 22 -27.08 -25.84 56.90
CA CYS A 22 -27.20 -27.00 56.02
C CYS A 22 -28.56 -27.69 56.15
N THR A 23 -29.11 -28.14 55.02
CA THR A 23 -29.99 -29.31 54.94
C THR A 23 -29.67 -30.09 53.67
N ALA A 24 -29.49 -31.40 53.83
CA ALA A 24 -29.32 -32.39 52.76
C ALA A 24 -30.69 -32.88 52.26
N PRO A 25 -30.79 -33.47 51.06
CA PRO A 25 -31.86 -34.40 50.73
C PRO A 25 -31.38 -35.85 50.64
N ALA A 26 -32.31 -36.74 50.98
CA ALA A 26 -32.12 -38.12 51.37
C ALA A 26 -32.06 -39.14 50.22
N ALA A 27 -31.42 -40.27 50.55
CA ALA A 27 -31.78 -41.66 50.29
C ALA A 27 -32.33 -42.07 48.90
N ARG A 28 -31.50 -42.80 48.16
CA ARG A 28 -31.96 -43.81 47.18
C ARG A 28 -31.81 -45.21 47.75
N LEU A 29 -32.87 -45.97 47.49
CA LEU A 29 -33.22 -47.36 47.75
C LEU A 29 -32.09 -48.41 47.77
N PHE A 30 -32.30 -49.39 48.67
CA PHE A 30 -31.55 -50.63 48.86
C PHE A 30 -31.65 -51.61 47.66
N GLY A 31 -30.54 -52.28 47.37
CA GLY A 31 -30.45 -53.54 46.63
C GLY A 31 -29.09 -54.22 46.89
N ARG A 32 -29.09 -55.27 47.72
CA ARG A 32 -28.01 -56.25 48.00
C ARG A 32 -27.69 -57.02 46.69
N THR A 33 -26.51 -57.57 46.31
CA THR A 33 -25.27 -58.11 46.93
C THR A 33 -24.33 -58.54 45.73
N PRO A 34 -23.21 -59.28 45.87
CA PRO A 34 -21.88 -58.85 46.32
C PRO A 34 -20.74 -59.19 45.31
N GLY A 35 -19.55 -58.62 45.50
CA GLY A 35 -18.30 -59.26 45.03
C GLY A 35 -17.38 -58.37 44.21
N ILE A 36 -16.39 -57.76 44.85
CA ILE A 36 -15.04 -57.59 44.31
C ILE A 36 -14.07 -57.66 45.50
N LYS A 37 -13.09 -58.58 45.39
CA LYS A 37 -12.08 -58.91 46.38
C LYS A 37 -11.10 -57.74 46.60
N ARG A 38 -10.74 -57.49 47.86
CA ARG A 38 -9.56 -56.68 48.24
C ARG A 38 -8.27 -57.44 47.88
N PRO A 39 -7.21 -56.78 47.38
CA PRO A 39 -5.89 -57.39 47.31
C PRO A 39 -5.24 -57.43 48.71
N PRO A 40 -4.39 -58.43 49.00
CA PRO A 40 -3.81 -58.63 50.32
C PRO A 40 -2.68 -57.64 50.61
N THR A 41 -2.62 -57.28 51.89
CA THR A 41 -1.54 -56.61 52.60
C THR A 41 -0.18 -57.26 52.33
N ALA A 42 0.74 -56.51 51.72
CA ALA A 42 2.16 -56.86 51.70
C ALA A 42 2.87 -56.17 52.87
N THR A 43 3.47 -57.00 53.70
CA THR A 43 4.34 -56.74 54.85
C THR A 43 5.53 -55.84 54.50
N ALA A 44 5.74 -54.79 55.30
CA ALA A 44 6.95 -53.96 55.27
C ALA A 44 8.13 -54.69 55.92
N PRO A 45 9.35 -54.69 55.33
CA PRO A 45 10.55 -55.14 56.03
C PRO A 45 11.09 -54.02 56.92
N SER A 46 11.36 -54.39 58.17
CA SER A 46 12.14 -53.65 59.16
C SER A 46 13.54 -53.30 58.63
N GLY A 47 13.80 -52.01 58.45
CA GLY A 47 15.12 -51.48 58.10
C GLY A 47 15.51 -50.35 59.05
N THR A 48 16.53 -50.61 59.86
CA THR A 48 17.18 -49.72 60.82
C THR A 48 17.65 -48.41 60.21
N TYR A 49 17.15 -47.27 60.71
CA TYR A 49 17.68 -45.94 60.37
C TYR A 49 18.95 -45.66 61.20
N ARG A 50 20.07 -45.46 60.51
CA ARG A 50 21.31 -44.88 61.08
C ARG A 50 21.14 -43.37 61.25
N LEU A 51 21.39 -42.90 62.46
CA LEU A 51 21.47 -41.49 62.85
C LEU A 51 22.70 -40.81 62.18
N CYS A 52 22.49 -39.66 61.57
CA CYS A 52 23.56 -38.71 61.20
C CYS A 52 23.59 -37.57 62.24
N PRO A 53 24.77 -37.03 62.62
CA PRO A 53 24.91 -36.21 63.82
C PRO A 53 24.67 -34.72 63.59
N SER A 54 23.97 -34.13 64.56
CA SER A 54 24.09 -32.76 65.12
C SER A 54 24.51 -31.60 64.20
N TRP A 55 23.57 -30.69 63.95
CA TRP A 55 23.86 -29.25 63.83
C TRP A 55 23.13 -28.48 64.92
N LYS A 56 23.91 -27.74 65.72
CA LYS A 56 23.51 -26.95 66.88
C LYS A 56 22.92 -25.60 66.44
N THR A 57 21.69 -25.34 66.92
CA THR A 57 21.13 -24.11 67.51
C THR A 57 21.48 -22.72 66.94
N THR A 58 20.45 -21.97 66.54
CA THR A 58 20.14 -20.60 67.04
C THR A 58 18.67 -20.19 66.78
N ASN A 59 17.94 -20.00 67.90
CA ASN A 59 16.89 -19.02 68.23
C ASN A 59 15.80 -18.60 67.20
N ASN A 60 14.57 -19.14 67.31
CA ASN A 60 13.38 -18.53 67.98
C ASN A 60 12.07 -19.26 67.58
N PRO A 61 10.99 -19.21 68.40
CA PRO A 61 9.92 -20.21 68.38
C PRO A 61 8.78 -19.83 67.44
N VAL A 62 8.46 -20.71 66.50
CA VAL A 62 7.10 -20.80 65.97
C VAL A 62 6.64 -22.23 66.16
N SER A 63 5.67 -22.39 67.06
CA SER A 63 4.91 -23.60 67.29
C SER A 63 4.23 -24.04 65.99
N CYS A 64 4.84 -24.99 65.29
CA CYS A 64 4.20 -25.68 64.17
C CYS A 64 3.19 -26.70 64.71
N LEU A 65 1.90 -26.42 64.51
CA LEU A 65 0.85 -27.44 64.54
C LEU A 65 1.12 -28.49 63.44
N PRO A 66 1.00 -29.81 63.71
CA PRO A 66 1.28 -30.86 62.74
C PRO A 66 0.05 -31.12 61.87
N GLY A 67 0.18 -30.83 60.58
CA GLY A 67 -0.81 -31.19 59.56
C GLY A 67 -0.77 -30.19 58.44
N TYR A 68 -0.64 -30.65 57.19
CA TYR A 68 -0.56 -29.84 55.97
C TYR A 68 0.81 -29.21 55.63
N ARG A 69 1.85 -30.04 55.45
CA ARG A 69 3.03 -29.61 54.67
C ARG A 69 3.63 -30.65 53.72
N TRP A 70 2.87 -31.66 53.32
CA TRP A 70 3.34 -32.72 52.41
C TRP A 70 2.62 -32.80 51.06
N LEU A 71 1.76 -31.83 50.71
CA LEU A 71 0.95 -31.90 49.48
C LEU A 71 1.21 -30.80 48.44
N ILE A 72 2.24 -29.96 48.59
CA ILE A 72 2.51 -28.86 47.62
C ILE A 72 3.96 -28.87 47.10
N SER A 73 4.72 -29.97 47.19
CA SER A 73 6.17 -29.92 46.89
C SER A 73 6.71 -30.82 45.77
N CYS A 74 5.89 -31.47 44.94
CA CYS A 74 6.46 -32.21 43.79
C CYS A 74 5.56 -32.33 42.55
N GLY A 75 4.22 -32.28 42.69
CA GLY A 75 3.31 -32.39 41.54
C GLY A 75 3.20 -31.10 40.71
N ASP A 76 3.13 -29.95 41.39
CA ASP A 76 2.83 -28.67 40.73
C ASP A 76 4.01 -28.08 39.96
N GLN A 77 5.27 -28.38 40.32
CA GLN A 77 6.42 -27.91 39.54
C GLN A 77 6.57 -28.65 38.20
N LYS A 78 6.13 -29.90 38.09
CA LYS A 78 6.08 -30.62 36.81
C LYS A 78 4.89 -30.16 35.96
N ALA A 79 3.74 -29.88 36.56
CA ALA A 79 2.58 -29.34 35.85
C ALA A 79 2.80 -27.89 35.38
N LEU A 80 3.42 -27.03 36.20
CA LEU A 80 3.82 -25.68 35.77
C LEU A 80 4.99 -25.68 34.77
N LYS A 81 5.95 -26.62 34.85
CA LYS A 81 6.97 -26.79 33.79
C LYS A 81 6.40 -27.36 32.49
N ALA A 82 5.38 -28.21 32.58
CA ALA A 82 4.68 -28.74 31.40
C ALA A 82 3.82 -27.68 30.71
N LEU A 83 3.34 -26.66 31.44
CA LEU A 83 2.63 -25.51 30.88
C LEU A 83 3.53 -24.45 30.22
N ALA A 84 4.86 -24.58 30.30
CA ALA A 84 5.82 -23.56 29.86
C ALA A 84 6.70 -23.98 28.67
N MET A 85 6.39 -25.07 27.97
CA MET A 85 7.14 -25.51 26.79
C MET A 85 6.23 -25.61 25.58
N LEU A 86 6.42 -24.69 24.63
CA LEU A 86 5.84 -24.78 23.28
C LEU A 86 6.42 -26.02 22.60
N ASP A 87 5.60 -27.06 22.49
CA ASP A 87 5.94 -28.28 21.77
C ASP A 87 6.30 -27.94 20.32
N ILE A 88 7.51 -28.31 19.89
CA ILE A 88 8.05 -27.88 18.61
C ILE A 88 7.21 -28.40 17.44
N ARG A 89 6.56 -29.56 17.60
CA ARG A 89 5.63 -30.11 16.61
C ARG A 89 4.39 -29.24 16.47
N THR A 90 3.87 -28.74 17.59
CA THR A 90 2.74 -27.81 17.62
C THR A 90 3.12 -26.49 16.93
N VAL A 91 4.32 -25.95 17.20
CA VAL A 91 4.81 -24.71 16.54
C VAL A 91 4.99 -24.91 15.03
N LEU A 92 5.55 -26.05 14.59
CA LEU A 92 5.72 -26.35 13.16
C LEU A 92 4.38 -26.55 12.46
N PHE A 93 3.40 -27.16 13.14
CA PHE A 93 2.05 -27.31 12.62
C PHE A 93 1.32 -25.97 12.48
N GLU A 94 1.43 -25.09 13.47
CA GLU A 94 0.91 -23.72 13.38
C GLU A 94 1.57 -22.93 12.23
N GLY A 95 2.89 -23.06 12.06
CA GLY A 95 3.59 -22.45 10.93
C GLY A 95 3.14 -22.96 9.58
N ALA A 96 2.83 -24.25 9.47
CA ALA A 96 2.25 -24.85 8.27
C ALA A 96 0.86 -24.27 7.96
N LEU A 97 -0.02 -24.15 8.96
CA LEU A 97 -1.35 -23.55 8.80
C LEU A 97 -1.26 -22.11 8.32
N ILE A 98 -0.37 -21.32 8.92
CA ILE A 98 -0.14 -19.92 8.51
C ILE A 98 0.40 -19.86 7.08
N GLY A 99 1.38 -20.70 6.73
CA GLY A 99 1.92 -20.76 5.37
C GLY A 99 0.87 -21.10 4.31
N ILE A 100 -0.03 -22.04 4.63
CA ILE A 100 -1.17 -22.37 3.75
C ILE A 100 -2.14 -21.18 3.64
N ALA A 101 -2.47 -20.52 4.75
CA ALA A 101 -3.35 -19.35 4.73
C ALA A 101 -2.76 -18.21 3.87
N VAL A 102 -1.46 -17.94 4.03
CA VAL A 102 -0.70 -16.99 3.20
C VAL A 102 -0.77 -17.36 1.72
N ALA A 103 -0.56 -18.63 1.37
CA ALA A 103 -0.64 -19.11 0.00
C ALA A 103 -2.04 -18.90 -0.61
N VAL A 104 -3.10 -19.22 0.14
CA VAL A 104 -4.50 -19.00 -0.30
C VAL A 104 -4.76 -17.53 -0.58
N VAL A 105 -4.34 -16.64 0.32
CA VAL A 105 -4.50 -15.18 0.12
C VAL A 105 -3.76 -14.71 -1.11
N MET A 106 -2.51 -15.14 -1.33
CA MET A 106 -1.73 -14.73 -2.50
C MET A 106 -2.31 -15.27 -3.82
N ILE A 107 -2.78 -16.52 -3.84
CA ILE A 107 -3.44 -17.12 -5.00
C ILE A 107 -4.73 -16.34 -5.32
N TYR A 108 -5.58 -16.13 -4.33
CA TYR A 108 -6.82 -15.37 -4.50
C TYR A 108 -6.54 -13.95 -5.01
N TYR A 109 -5.57 -13.26 -4.39
CA TYR A 109 -5.17 -11.92 -4.82
C TYR A 109 -4.70 -11.93 -6.28
N SER A 110 -3.90 -12.93 -6.66
CA SER A 110 -3.43 -13.10 -8.04
C SER A 110 -4.54 -13.40 -9.05
N MET A 111 -5.68 -13.95 -8.62
CA MET A 111 -6.83 -14.24 -9.49
C MET A 111 -7.75 -13.03 -9.65
N VAL A 112 -7.89 -12.21 -8.60
CA VAL A 112 -8.88 -11.11 -8.54
C VAL A 112 -8.28 -9.75 -8.91
N ARG A 113 -6.97 -9.57 -8.77
CA ARG A 113 -6.29 -8.31 -9.05
C ARG A 113 -5.32 -8.47 -10.20
N LYS A 114 -5.09 -7.37 -10.93
CA LYS A 114 -3.93 -7.24 -11.82
C LYS A 114 -2.67 -7.35 -10.96
N THR A 115 -1.70 -8.12 -11.41
CA THR A 115 -0.43 -8.32 -10.69
C THR A 115 0.74 -8.04 -11.60
N TYR A 116 1.81 -7.49 -11.03
CA TYR A 116 3.03 -7.23 -11.79
C TYR A 116 3.81 -8.52 -12.13
N PRO A 117 4.66 -8.49 -13.18
CA PRO A 117 5.56 -9.58 -13.51
C PRO A 117 6.43 -9.97 -12.30
N GLY A 118 6.39 -11.24 -11.91
CA GLY A 118 7.12 -11.75 -10.74
C GLY A 118 6.23 -12.16 -9.57
N PHE A 119 5.03 -11.60 -9.44
CA PHE A 119 4.11 -11.90 -8.33
C PHE A 119 3.76 -13.40 -8.20
N HIS A 120 3.56 -14.08 -9.33
CA HIS A 120 3.32 -15.53 -9.33
C HIS A 120 4.50 -16.34 -8.77
N HIS A 121 5.74 -15.89 -8.97
CA HIS A 121 6.91 -16.59 -8.43
C HIS A 121 6.94 -16.46 -6.91
N TRP A 122 6.59 -15.29 -6.37
CA TRP A 122 6.46 -15.09 -4.93
C TRP A 122 5.34 -15.96 -4.35
N THR A 123 4.19 -16.01 -5.02
CA THR A 123 3.06 -16.86 -4.63
C THR A 123 3.47 -18.33 -4.55
N ILE A 124 4.16 -18.84 -5.58
CA ILE A 124 4.70 -20.21 -5.58
C ILE A 124 5.71 -20.39 -4.44
N GLY A 125 6.61 -19.42 -4.24
CA GLY A 125 7.62 -19.47 -3.18
C GLY A 125 7.03 -19.56 -1.77
N PHE A 126 6.06 -18.71 -1.45
CA PHE A 126 5.36 -18.79 -0.16
C PHE A 126 4.56 -20.09 0.01
N THR A 127 3.94 -20.57 -1.08
CA THR A 127 3.23 -21.86 -1.07
C THR A 127 4.17 -23.03 -0.76
N LEU A 128 5.35 -23.06 -1.41
CA LEU A 128 6.37 -24.07 -1.16
C LEU A 128 6.98 -23.95 0.25
N ALA A 129 7.13 -22.74 0.79
CA ALA A 129 7.57 -22.56 2.17
C ALA A 129 6.55 -23.11 3.19
N GLY A 130 5.25 -22.87 2.96
CA GLY A 130 4.18 -23.44 3.77
C GLY A 130 4.16 -24.97 3.71
N LEU A 131 4.25 -25.53 2.49
CA LEU A 131 4.34 -26.98 2.28
C LEU A 131 5.57 -27.58 2.97
N GLY A 132 6.74 -26.94 2.84
CA GLY A 132 7.96 -27.39 3.48
C GLY A 132 7.82 -27.45 5.01
N SER A 133 7.25 -26.41 5.61
CA SER A 133 6.97 -26.37 7.07
C SER A 133 6.02 -27.50 7.50
N PHE A 134 4.97 -27.74 6.70
CA PHE A 134 4.05 -28.86 6.91
C PHE A 134 4.76 -30.21 6.90
N LEU A 135 5.61 -30.47 5.91
CA LEU A 135 6.33 -31.74 5.79
C LEU A 135 7.28 -31.99 6.97
N ILE A 136 7.91 -30.96 7.53
CA ILE A 136 8.75 -31.09 8.74
C ILE A 136 7.91 -31.45 9.97
N ALA A 137 6.71 -30.88 10.11
CA ALA A 137 5.83 -31.16 11.26
C ALA A 137 5.46 -32.65 11.39
N PHE A 138 5.37 -33.35 10.26
CA PHE A 138 5.07 -34.79 10.19
C PHE A 138 6.31 -35.70 10.25
N ARG A 139 7.48 -35.16 10.62
CA ARG A 139 8.70 -35.97 10.78
C ARG A 139 8.50 -37.11 11.78
N GLY A 140 8.94 -38.30 11.38
CA GLY A 140 8.75 -39.55 12.11
C GLY A 140 7.41 -40.25 11.83
N VAL A 141 6.50 -39.63 11.07
CA VAL A 141 5.27 -40.26 10.56
C VAL A 141 5.39 -40.58 9.07
N ILE A 142 5.95 -39.65 8.29
CA ILE A 142 6.21 -39.82 6.85
C ILE A 142 7.70 -40.10 6.60
N PRO A 143 8.07 -40.71 5.45
CA PRO A 143 9.47 -41.03 5.13
C PRO A 143 10.42 -39.83 5.28
N ASP A 144 11.66 -40.10 5.73
CA ASP A 144 12.68 -39.07 5.94
C ASP A 144 13.04 -38.31 4.66
N PHE A 145 12.98 -38.98 3.51
CA PHE A 145 13.13 -38.30 2.21
C PHE A 145 12.12 -37.15 2.05
N ILE A 146 10.85 -37.37 2.43
CA ILE A 146 9.79 -36.38 2.28
C ILE A 146 9.87 -35.33 3.40
N SER A 147 9.98 -35.74 4.66
CA SER A 147 9.96 -34.82 5.81
C SER A 147 11.26 -34.04 6.01
N ILE A 148 12.38 -34.48 5.40
CA ILE A 148 13.68 -33.80 5.50
C ILE A 148 14.07 -33.21 4.15
N ILE A 149 14.31 -34.04 3.13
CA ILE A 149 14.92 -33.57 1.87
C ILE A 149 13.94 -32.68 1.09
N LEU A 150 12.75 -33.20 0.77
CA LEU A 150 11.75 -32.44 0.02
C LEU A 150 11.28 -31.20 0.78
N ALA A 151 11.10 -31.33 2.10
CA ALA A 151 10.71 -30.22 2.97
C ALA A 151 11.73 -29.06 2.93
N ASN A 152 13.02 -29.37 3.08
CA ASN A 152 14.10 -28.39 3.04
C ASN A 152 14.27 -27.75 1.66
N ALA A 153 14.17 -28.55 0.58
CA ALA A 153 14.18 -28.02 -0.79
C ALA A 153 13.02 -27.03 -1.02
N SER A 154 11.83 -27.36 -0.51
CA SER A 154 10.65 -26.50 -0.62
C SER A 154 10.83 -25.18 0.16
N LEU A 155 11.40 -25.21 1.37
CA LEU A 155 11.69 -24.01 2.15
C LEU A 155 12.73 -23.09 1.48
N VAL A 156 13.83 -23.64 0.98
CA VAL A 156 14.90 -22.87 0.32
C VAL A 156 14.46 -22.32 -1.04
N SER A 157 13.46 -22.94 -1.67
CA SER A 157 12.89 -22.43 -2.93
C SER A 157 12.28 -21.03 -2.80
N MET A 158 11.82 -20.63 -1.62
CA MET A 158 11.19 -19.33 -1.40
C MET A 158 12.13 -18.14 -1.69
N PRO A 159 13.29 -17.98 -1.02
CA PRO A 159 14.19 -16.88 -1.33
C PRO A 159 14.78 -16.97 -2.74
N PHE A 160 14.88 -18.17 -3.33
CA PHE A 160 15.26 -18.32 -4.73
C PHE A 160 14.20 -17.75 -5.69
N LEU A 161 12.92 -18.10 -5.48
CA LEU A 161 11.80 -17.58 -6.25
C LEU A 161 11.53 -16.09 -5.99
N LEU A 162 11.85 -15.61 -4.77
CA LEU A 162 11.89 -14.19 -4.45
C LEU A 162 12.85 -13.45 -5.38
N SER A 163 14.09 -13.93 -5.51
CA SER A 163 15.08 -13.35 -6.43
C SER A 163 14.64 -13.38 -7.89
N ILE A 164 14.00 -14.45 -8.36
CA ILE A 164 13.42 -14.49 -9.73
C ILE A 164 12.32 -13.45 -9.89
N GLY A 165 11.39 -13.40 -8.92
CA GLY A 165 10.27 -12.47 -8.98
C GLY A 165 10.72 -11.01 -8.92
N LEU A 166 11.69 -10.68 -8.06
CA LEU A 166 12.31 -9.35 -7.99
C LEU A 166 13.04 -9.00 -9.30
N SER A 167 13.79 -9.96 -9.86
CA SER A 167 14.44 -9.79 -11.16
C SER A 167 13.44 -9.48 -12.28
N ARG A 168 12.29 -10.16 -12.31
CA ARG A 168 11.22 -9.88 -13.30
C ARG A 168 10.52 -8.55 -13.04
N LEU A 169 10.24 -8.22 -11.78
CA LEU A 169 9.60 -6.97 -11.39
C LEU A 169 10.47 -5.78 -11.80
N SER A 170 11.75 -5.82 -11.45
CA SER A 170 12.70 -4.75 -11.69
C SER A 170 13.24 -4.72 -13.13
N GLY A 171 12.87 -5.69 -13.98
CA GLY A 171 13.38 -5.81 -15.36
C GLY A 171 14.87 -6.17 -15.47
N VAL A 172 15.50 -6.56 -14.36
CA VAL A 172 16.94 -6.81 -14.26
C VAL A 172 17.22 -8.25 -14.57
N LYS A 173 18.13 -8.53 -15.50
CA LYS A 173 18.59 -9.92 -15.71
C LYS A 173 19.37 -10.42 -14.50
N TRP A 174 18.91 -11.50 -13.89
CA TRP A 174 19.65 -12.18 -12.82
C TRP A 174 20.89 -12.90 -13.38
N LYS A 175 22.01 -12.18 -13.46
CA LYS A 175 23.26 -12.66 -14.09
C LYS A 175 23.78 -13.96 -13.50
N PHE A 176 23.62 -14.16 -12.19
CA PHE A 176 24.18 -15.31 -11.47
C PHE A 176 23.22 -16.48 -11.31
N GLN A 177 22.05 -16.46 -11.95
CA GLN A 177 21.01 -17.49 -11.78
C GLN A 177 21.55 -18.93 -11.92
N LYS A 178 22.41 -19.20 -12.92
CA LYS A 178 23.01 -20.53 -13.14
C LYS A 178 23.91 -20.99 -11.96
N HIS A 179 24.61 -20.06 -11.32
CA HIS A 179 25.46 -20.35 -10.17
C HIS A 179 24.61 -20.68 -8.94
N PHE A 180 23.52 -19.93 -8.72
CA PHE A 180 22.59 -20.21 -7.64
C PHE A 180 21.82 -21.52 -7.85
N THR A 181 21.49 -21.91 -9.08
CA THR A 181 20.92 -23.24 -9.34
C THR A 181 21.92 -24.37 -9.03
N ALA A 182 23.20 -24.19 -9.35
CA ALA A 182 24.23 -25.16 -8.98
C ALA A 182 24.40 -25.25 -7.45
N LEU A 183 24.36 -24.10 -6.75
CA LEU A 183 24.38 -24.07 -5.28
C LEU A 183 23.18 -24.79 -4.65
N LEU A 184 21.98 -24.73 -5.25
CA LEU A 184 20.81 -25.49 -4.78
C LEU A 184 21.02 -27.00 -4.90
N ILE A 185 21.62 -27.47 -5.99
CA ILE A 185 21.94 -28.91 -6.18
C ILE A 185 22.98 -29.35 -5.14
N LEU A 186 24.03 -28.55 -4.94
CA LEU A 186 25.03 -28.80 -3.91
C LEU A 186 24.40 -28.85 -2.51
N TYR A 187 23.52 -27.89 -2.21
CA TYR A 187 22.76 -27.83 -0.96
C TYR A 187 21.95 -29.12 -0.71
N ILE A 188 21.15 -29.58 -1.69
CA ILE A 188 20.36 -30.82 -1.57
C ILE A 188 21.28 -32.03 -1.37
N THR A 189 22.43 -32.06 -2.04
CA THR A 189 23.43 -33.12 -1.89
C THR A 189 23.99 -33.18 -0.47
N ILE A 190 24.35 -32.03 0.10
CA ILE A 190 24.86 -31.93 1.49
C ILE A 190 23.78 -32.32 2.50
N ILE A 191 22.53 -31.86 2.32
CA ILE A 191 21.41 -32.26 3.19
C ILE A 191 21.17 -33.77 3.12
N SER A 192 21.26 -34.37 1.94
CA SER A 192 21.08 -35.82 1.74
C SER A 192 22.20 -36.61 2.43
N TYR A 193 23.45 -36.16 2.28
CA TYR A 193 24.60 -36.73 2.97
C TYR A 193 24.44 -36.68 4.50
N ALA A 194 24.07 -35.51 5.02
CA ALA A 194 23.83 -35.29 6.45
C ALA A 194 22.54 -35.97 6.97
N THR A 195 21.76 -36.61 6.10
CA THR A 195 20.56 -37.37 6.47
C THR A 195 20.84 -38.86 6.50
N TYR A 196 21.51 -39.41 5.47
CA TYR A 196 21.66 -40.86 5.30
C TYR A 196 23.04 -41.40 5.66
N ILE A 197 24.11 -40.62 5.46
CA ILE A 197 25.49 -41.10 5.61
C ILE A 197 26.06 -40.68 6.96
N TYR A 198 25.93 -39.40 7.30
CA TYR A 198 26.33 -38.85 8.60
C TYR A 198 25.15 -38.10 9.22
N PRO A 199 24.22 -38.80 9.90
CA PRO A 199 23.00 -38.20 10.43
C PRO A 199 23.30 -37.15 11.50
N SER A 200 23.40 -35.88 11.11
CA SER A 200 23.60 -34.75 12.02
C SER A 200 22.54 -33.69 11.77
N VAL A 201 21.76 -33.39 12.81
CA VAL A 201 20.79 -32.29 12.81
C VAL A 201 21.51 -30.95 12.74
N HIS A 202 22.64 -30.84 13.43
CA HIS A 202 23.45 -29.63 13.49
C HIS A 202 23.92 -29.20 12.10
N ILE A 203 24.52 -30.12 11.32
CA ILE A 203 24.97 -29.84 9.96
C ILE A 203 23.82 -29.35 9.07
N ARG A 204 22.64 -29.99 9.14
CA ARG A 204 21.48 -29.59 8.34
C ARG A 204 21.02 -28.16 8.65
N ILE A 205 21.01 -27.78 9.93
CA ILE A 205 20.64 -26.41 10.36
C ILE A 205 21.67 -25.39 9.86
N LEU A 206 22.97 -25.68 9.99
CA LEU A 206 24.04 -24.78 9.52
C LEU A 206 23.94 -24.55 8.01
N VAL A 207 23.79 -25.63 7.24
CA VAL A 207 23.73 -25.59 5.78
C VAL A 207 22.45 -24.90 5.29
N PHE A 208 21.30 -25.16 5.94
CA PHE A 208 20.05 -24.46 5.64
C PHE A 208 20.17 -22.95 5.85
N ASN A 209 20.59 -22.50 7.04
CA ASN A 209 20.65 -21.06 7.34
C ASN A 209 21.70 -20.34 6.47
N SER A 210 22.84 -20.99 6.20
CA SER A 210 23.87 -20.43 5.32
C SER A 210 23.35 -20.24 3.90
N MET A 211 22.69 -21.26 3.34
CA MET A 211 22.11 -21.17 1.99
C MET A 211 21.01 -20.11 1.93
N TYR A 212 20.17 -20.02 2.97
CA TYR A 212 19.10 -19.05 3.06
C TYR A 212 19.63 -17.60 3.07
N ILE A 213 20.69 -17.32 3.84
CA ILE A 213 21.37 -16.02 3.86
C ILE A 213 21.96 -15.69 2.48
N ILE A 214 22.65 -16.63 1.85
CA ILE A 214 23.27 -16.43 0.52
C ILE A 214 22.20 -16.03 -0.52
N LEU A 215 21.03 -16.70 -0.52
CA LEU A 215 19.93 -16.35 -1.43
C LEU A 215 19.31 -14.99 -1.10
N LEU A 216 19.11 -14.66 0.18
CA LEU A 216 18.56 -13.37 0.59
C LEU A 216 19.50 -12.20 0.30
N LEU A 217 20.82 -12.40 0.41
CA LEU A 217 21.80 -11.38 0.03
C LEU A 217 21.71 -11.07 -1.47
N GLU A 218 21.47 -12.07 -2.30
CA GLU A 218 21.23 -11.85 -3.73
C GLU A 218 19.87 -11.18 -3.98
N SER A 219 18.81 -11.56 -3.26
CA SER A 219 17.53 -10.84 -3.31
C SER A 219 17.72 -9.36 -2.95
N LEU A 220 18.45 -9.07 -1.86
CA LEU A 220 18.76 -7.72 -1.40
C LEU A 220 19.55 -6.94 -2.45
N ARG A 221 20.56 -7.56 -3.04
CA ARG A 221 21.35 -6.96 -4.12
C ARG A 221 20.49 -6.57 -5.31
N ILE A 222 19.61 -7.47 -5.77
CA ILE A 222 18.68 -7.19 -6.89
C ILE A 222 17.79 -6.00 -6.53
N THR A 223 17.22 -5.99 -5.32
CA THR A 223 16.37 -4.90 -4.83
C THR A 223 17.12 -3.56 -4.77
N ILE A 224 18.31 -3.51 -4.16
CA ILE A 224 19.09 -2.27 -4.01
C ILE A 224 19.54 -1.71 -5.37
N GLN A 225 19.92 -2.57 -6.32
CA GLN A 225 20.42 -2.11 -7.60
C GLN A 225 19.33 -1.46 -8.47
N HIS A 226 18.04 -1.80 -8.30
CA HIS A 226 17.00 -1.45 -9.27
C HIS A 226 15.59 -1.18 -8.71
N LEU A 227 15.41 -1.02 -7.40
CA LEU A 227 14.33 -0.15 -6.88
C LEU A 227 14.91 1.27 -6.76
N PRO A 228 15.11 2.04 -7.85
CA PRO A 228 15.43 3.45 -7.69
C PRO A 228 14.20 4.12 -7.07
N ILE A 229 14.41 4.87 -5.99
CA ILE A 229 13.92 6.20 -5.52
C ILE A 229 12.59 6.78 -6.07
N ARG A 230 12.02 6.26 -7.17
CA ARG A 230 10.75 6.67 -7.77
C ARG A 230 9.53 6.49 -6.84
N LEU A 231 9.56 5.56 -5.87
CA LEU A 231 8.37 5.21 -5.06
C LEU A 231 8.42 5.63 -3.57
N GLY A 232 9.33 6.52 -3.20
CA GLY A 232 9.32 7.12 -1.85
C GLY A 232 9.58 6.12 -0.71
N SER A 233 8.94 6.31 0.44
CA SER A 233 9.20 5.54 1.68
C SER A 233 8.84 4.06 1.62
N GLN A 234 8.07 3.63 0.61
CA GLN A 234 7.52 2.27 0.52
C GLN A 234 8.54 1.25 0.00
N ASP A 235 9.48 1.65 -0.84
CA ASP A 235 10.59 0.80 -1.32
C ASP A 235 11.54 0.43 -0.17
N TYR A 236 11.76 1.36 0.75
CA TYR A 236 12.60 1.14 1.93
C TYR A 236 12.01 0.08 2.87
N LEU A 237 10.69 -0.12 2.88
CA LEU A 237 10.06 -1.15 3.69
C LEU A 237 10.49 -2.55 3.25
N LEU A 238 10.51 -2.83 1.94
CA LEU A 238 10.94 -4.14 1.43
C LEU A 238 12.42 -4.39 1.76
N ILE A 239 13.27 -3.38 1.55
CA ILE A 239 14.70 -3.46 1.88
C ILE A 239 14.89 -3.72 3.38
N LEU A 240 14.21 -2.94 4.24
CA LEU A 240 14.27 -3.09 5.69
C LEU A 240 13.84 -4.49 6.13
N VAL A 241 12.76 -5.02 5.55
CA VAL A 241 12.27 -6.37 5.86
C VAL A 241 13.29 -7.43 5.41
N ILE A 242 13.84 -7.35 4.20
CA ILE A 242 14.85 -8.32 3.74
C ILE A 242 16.10 -8.28 4.64
N VAL A 243 16.59 -7.09 5.00
CA VAL A 243 17.72 -6.91 5.92
C VAL A 243 17.40 -7.50 7.29
N ALA A 244 16.23 -7.23 7.85
CA ALA A 244 15.80 -7.79 9.13
C ALA A 244 15.75 -9.32 9.11
N ILE A 245 15.30 -9.92 8.00
CA ILE A 245 15.29 -11.38 7.82
C ILE A 245 16.72 -11.92 7.75
N ILE A 246 17.63 -11.26 7.02
CA ILE A 246 19.04 -11.67 6.95
C ILE A 246 19.67 -11.67 8.35
N LEU A 247 19.49 -10.59 9.11
CA LEU A 247 20.00 -10.47 10.48
C LEU A 247 19.41 -11.56 11.39
N PHE A 248 18.11 -11.80 11.28
CA PHE A 248 17.43 -12.84 12.04
C PHE A 248 17.95 -14.25 11.73
N VAL A 249 18.14 -14.58 10.45
CA VAL A 249 18.69 -15.89 10.04
C VAL A 249 20.17 -16.01 10.44
N ALA A 250 20.93 -14.91 10.43
CA ALA A 250 22.30 -14.89 10.95
C ALA A 250 22.34 -15.17 12.46
N LEU A 251 21.40 -14.62 13.25
CA LEU A 251 21.28 -14.96 14.67
C LEU A 251 20.98 -16.45 14.88
N ARG A 252 20.09 -17.04 14.07
CA ARG A 252 19.82 -18.49 14.10
C ARG A 252 21.05 -19.32 13.75
N LEU A 253 21.86 -18.87 12.79
CA LEU A 253 23.12 -19.52 12.42
C LEU A 253 24.13 -19.47 13.58
N ILE A 254 24.29 -18.31 14.23
CA ILE A 254 25.18 -18.13 15.37
C ILE A 254 24.77 -19.03 16.53
N GLU A 255 23.48 -19.05 16.87
CA GLU A 255 22.94 -19.92 17.93
C GLU A 255 23.21 -21.40 17.62
N ALA A 256 22.97 -21.82 16.37
CA ALA A 256 23.25 -23.19 15.94
C ALA A 256 24.74 -23.54 16.13
N VAL A 257 25.65 -22.66 15.72
CA VAL A 257 27.10 -22.83 15.93
C VAL A 257 27.45 -22.94 17.41
N MET A 258 26.90 -22.06 18.25
CA MET A 258 27.19 -22.03 19.70
C MET A 258 26.71 -23.31 20.42
N LYS A 259 25.57 -23.87 20.02
CA LYS A 259 25.02 -25.08 20.65
C LYS A 259 25.69 -26.38 20.18
N GLY A 260 26.28 -26.39 18.99
CA GLY A 260 26.97 -27.57 18.45
C GLY A 260 26.05 -28.77 18.27
N GLU A 261 26.55 -29.98 18.51
CA GLU A 261 25.78 -31.24 18.43
C GLU A 261 24.74 -31.41 19.56
N ASN A 262 24.65 -30.49 20.53
CA ASN A 262 23.66 -30.56 21.61
C ASN A 262 22.25 -30.10 21.17
N ILE A 263 22.02 -29.90 19.87
CA ILE A 263 20.72 -29.46 19.33
C ILE A 263 19.82 -30.68 19.11
N PHE A 264 18.92 -30.93 20.05
CA PHE A 264 17.87 -31.93 19.92
C PHE A 264 16.61 -31.29 19.31
N PHE A 265 16.50 -31.30 17.98
CA PHE A 265 15.46 -30.55 17.27
C PHE A 265 14.01 -30.93 17.61
N LEU A 266 13.72 -32.15 18.09
CA LEU A 266 12.36 -32.60 18.46
C LEU A 266 12.18 -32.88 19.96
N GLU A 267 13.25 -32.77 20.77
CA GLU A 267 13.10 -32.92 22.21
C GLU A 267 12.82 -31.54 22.78
N ASN A 268 11.66 -31.40 23.41
CA ASN A 268 11.06 -30.13 23.89
C ASN A 268 11.84 -29.42 25.00
N THR A 269 13.16 -29.60 25.10
CA THR A 269 13.99 -29.09 26.20
C THR A 269 14.48 -27.65 25.99
N ASP A 270 14.33 -27.08 24.79
CA ASP A 270 14.96 -25.80 24.45
C ASP A 270 13.95 -24.74 23.97
N SER A 271 13.44 -23.94 24.91
CA SER A 271 12.46 -22.88 24.65
C SER A 271 12.96 -21.82 23.64
N VAL A 272 14.28 -21.64 23.50
CA VAL A 272 14.85 -20.66 22.57
C VAL A 272 14.61 -21.08 21.12
N GLN A 273 14.77 -22.37 20.82
CA GLN A 273 14.59 -22.89 19.47
C GLN A 273 13.13 -22.78 19.01
N SER A 274 12.16 -23.07 19.89
CA SER A 274 10.74 -22.90 19.60
C SER A 274 10.39 -21.44 19.30
N ILE A 275 10.95 -20.48 20.05
CA ILE A 275 10.75 -19.04 19.82
C ILE A 275 11.34 -18.60 18.47
N LEU A 276 12.51 -19.10 18.11
CA LEU A 276 13.15 -18.76 16.83
C LEU A 276 12.42 -19.38 15.63
N ILE A 277 11.85 -20.57 15.76
CA ILE A 277 10.98 -21.13 14.72
C ILE A 277 9.71 -20.29 14.60
N LEU A 278 9.05 -19.93 15.71
CA LEU A 278 7.86 -19.09 15.70
C LEU A 278 8.13 -17.71 15.08
N SER A 279 9.27 -17.10 15.42
CA SER A 279 9.70 -15.81 14.89
C SER A 279 9.93 -15.86 13.37
N SER A 280 10.36 -17.00 12.82
CA SER A 280 10.53 -17.16 11.36
C SER A 280 9.21 -17.02 10.60
N ILE A 281 8.09 -17.45 11.19
CA ILE A 281 6.75 -17.30 10.60
C ILE A 281 6.37 -15.82 10.54
N VAL A 282 6.62 -15.07 11.62
CA VAL A 282 6.37 -13.62 11.65
C VAL A 282 7.15 -12.91 10.54
N PHE A 283 8.43 -13.25 10.36
CA PHE A 283 9.26 -12.71 9.28
C PHE A 283 8.73 -13.06 7.88
N THR A 284 8.19 -14.27 7.67
CA THR A 284 7.55 -14.61 6.39
C THR A 284 6.29 -13.81 6.13
N ILE A 285 5.47 -13.55 7.16
CA ILE A 285 4.28 -12.69 7.04
C ILE A 285 4.70 -11.26 6.70
N LEU A 286 5.72 -10.72 7.36
CA LEU A 286 6.23 -9.38 7.07
C LEU A 286 6.75 -9.26 5.63
N ALA A 287 7.45 -10.29 5.13
CA ALA A 287 7.88 -10.36 3.73
C ALA A 287 6.71 -10.41 2.75
N MET A 288 5.65 -11.17 3.07
CA MET A 288 4.44 -11.21 2.24
C MET A 288 3.77 -9.82 2.19
N ILE A 289 3.56 -9.20 3.36
CA ILE A 289 2.91 -7.90 3.46
C ILE A 289 3.70 -6.84 2.68
N SER A 290 5.03 -6.80 2.81
CA SER A 290 5.85 -5.83 2.10
C SER A 290 5.76 -6.00 0.57
N LEU A 291 5.69 -7.23 0.07
CA LEU A 291 5.52 -7.51 -1.36
C LEU A 291 4.10 -7.16 -1.87
N ILE A 292 3.06 -7.37 -1.06
CA ILE A 292 1.68 -6.96 -1.41
C ILE A 292 1.58 -5.44 -1.48
N ILE A 293 2.16 -4.72 -0.51
CA ILE A 293 2.19 -3.25 -0.49
C ILE A 293 2.94 -2.73 -1.72
N LEU A 294 4.10 -3.31 -2.04
CA LEU A 294 4.86 -2.94 -3.24
C LEU A 294 4.04 -3.13 -4.52
N ASN A 295 3.37 -4.28 -4.69
CA ASN A 295 2.52 -4.53 -5.85
C ASN A 295 1.35 -3.54 -5.93
N ALA A 296 0.67 -3.28 -4.81
CA ALA A 296 -0.45 -2.35 -4.76
C ALA A 296 -0.03 -0.92 -5.13
N HIS A 297 1.13 -0.49 -4.66
CA HIS A 297 1.65 0.84 -4.93
C HIS A 297 2.01 1.04 -6.41
N LEU A 298 2.63 0.04 -7.04
CA LEU A 298 2.93 0.09 -8.46
C LEU A 298 1.65 0.23 -9.30
N ILE A 299 0.59 -0.51 -8.94
CA ILE A 299 -0.72 -0.42 -9.63
C ILE A 299 -1.31 0.98 -9.47
N GLU A 300 -1.18 1.57 -8.27
CA GLU A 300 -1.69 2.90 -7.99
C GLU A 300 -1.02 3.97 -8.88
N ILE A 301 0.29 3.86 -9.10
CA ILE A 301 1.02 4.76 -10.00
C ILE A 301 0.53 4.60 -11.44
N GLU A 302 0.43 3.36 -11.94
CA GLU A 302 -0.07 3.09 -13.29
C GLU A 302 -1.49 3.63 -13.50
N LEU A 303 -2.36 3.45 -12.50
CA LEU A 303 -3.73 3.97 -12.51
C LEU A 303 -3.75 5.51 -12.53
N LYS A 304 -2.90 6.17 -11.74
CA LYS A 304 -2.78 7.63 -11.73
C LYS A 304 -2.31 8.16 -13.07
N GLU A 305 -1.33 7.52 -13.70
CA GLU A 305 -0.86 7.91 -15.03
C GLU A 305 -1.92 7.71 -16.11
N ALA A 306 -2.64 6.59 -16.09
CA ALA A 306 -3.75 6.33 -17.00
C ALA A 306 -4.88 7.37 -16.81
N ASN A 307 -5.25 7.67 -15.58
CA ASN A 307 -6.27 8.68 -15.28
C ASN A 307 -5.86 10.07 -15.76
N LYS A 308 -4.58 10.47 -15.60
CA LYS A 308 -4.08 11.74 -16.14
C LYS A 308 -4.23 11.82 -17.66
N LYS A 309 -3.95 10.74 -18.38
CA LYS A 309 -4.12 10.69 -19.84
C LYS A 309 -5.60 10.83 -20.24
N VAL A 310 -6.49 10.11 -19.54
CA VAL A 310 -7.94 10.22 -19.75
C VAL A 310 -8.43 11.63 -19.47
N GLU A 311 -7.95 12.26 -18.39
CA GLU A 311 -8.31 13.62 -18.03
C GLU A 311 -7.82 14.64 -19.08
N LEU A 312 -6.59 14.49 -19.57
CA LEU A 312 -6.05 15.34 -20.64
C LEU A 312 -6.90 15.24 -21.90
N LEU A 313 -7.11 14.02 -22.42
CA LEU A 313 -7.92 13.78 -23.62
C LEU A 313 -9.34 14.36 -23.49
N ALA A 314 -9.93 14.22 -22.32
CA ALA A 314 -11.29 14.68 -22.11
C ALA A 314 -11.37 16.22 -21.93
N ASN A 315 -10.24 16.90 -21.68
CA ASN A 315 -10.16 18.35 -21.49
C ASN A 315 -9.60 19.11 -22.70
N THR A 316 -9.12 18.40 -23.73
CA THR A 316 -8.67 18.98 -25.01
C THR A 316 -9.74 18.82 -26.09
N ASP A 317 -9.73 19.70 -27.08
CA ASP A 317 -10.51 19.59 -28.31
C ASP A 317 -9.74 18.75 -29.34
N GLU A 318 -10.40 17.74 -29.93
CA GLU A 318 -9.74 16.75 -30.78
C GLU A 318 -9.23 17.32 -32.12
N LEU A 319 -9.81 18.43 -32.59
CA LEU A 319 -9.41 19.02 -33.87
C LEU A 319 -8.20 19.94 -33.73
N THR A 320 -8.13 20.68 -32.62
CA THR A 320 -7.23 21.82 -32.43
C THR A 320 -6.15 21.64 -31.38
N ASP A 321 -6.24 20.59 -30.55
CA ASP A 321 -5.39 20.37 -29.35
C ASP A 321 -5.44 21.50 -28.31
N LEU A 322 -6.31 22.51 -28.48
CA LEU A 322 -6.60 23.51 -27.45
C LEU A 322 -7.44 22.89 -26.34
N PHE A 323 -7.55 23.57 -25.20
CA PHE A 323 -8.52 23.17 -24.20
C PHE A 323 -9.94 23.28 -24.74
N ASN A 324 -10.84 22.41 -24.29
CA ASN A 324 -12.24 22.46 -24.68
C ASN A 324 -13.09 23.29 -23.70
N ARG A 325 -14.33 23.58 -24.10
CA ARG A 325 -15.30 24.32 -23.27
C ARG A 325 -15.46 23.78 -21.85
N ARG A 326 -15.38 22.46 -21.67
CA ARG A 326 -15.50 21.82 -20.36
C ARG A 326 -14.33 22.16 -19.45
N TYR A 327 -13.11 22.19 -19.99
CA TYR A 327 -11.95 22.65 -19.24
C TYR A 327 -12.04 24.13 -18.91
N PHE A 328 -12.45 24.97 -19.87
CA PHE A 328 -12.65 26.40 -19.64
C PHE A 328 -13.56 26.69 -18.46
N ASN A 329 -14.74 26.07 -18.39
CA ASN A 329 -15.67 26.30 -17.29
C ASN A 329 -15.06 25.97 -15.92
N LYS A 330 -14.25 24.91 -15.83
CA LYS A 330 -13.52 24.54 -14.60
C LYS A 330 -12.41 25.54 -14.28
N ALA A 331 -11.64 25.95 -15.29
CA ALA A 331 -10.53 26.87 -15.13
C ALA A 331 -11.01 28.27 -14.73
N LEU A 332 -12.09 28.76 -15.34
CA LEU A 332 -12.73 30.02 -14.98
C LEU A 332 -13.20 30.01 -13.52
N GLN A 333 -13.89 28.95 -13.09
CA GLN A 333 -14.32 28.77 -11.70
C GLN A 333 -13.16 28.83 -10.71
N TYR A 334 -12.06 28.16 -11.05
CA TYR A 334 -10.88 28.11 -10.21
C TYR A 334 -10.17 29.47 -10.13
N GLU A 335 -9.86 30.07 -11.28
CA GLU A 335 -9.14 31.34 -11.36
C GLU A 335 -9.96 32.50 -10.80
N TYR A 336 -11.28 32.54 -11.04
CA TYR A 336 -12.15 33.55 -10.47
C TYR A 336 -12.08 33.56 -8.93
N LYS A 337 -12.22 32.39 -8.29
CA LYS A 337 -12.12 32.25 -6.82
C LYS A 337 -10.74 32.60 -6.30
N ARG A 338 -9.68 32.23 -7.03
CA ARG A 338 -8.30 32.55 -6.69
C ARG A 338 -8.06 34.06 -6.73
N LEU A 339 -8.45 34.71 -7.81
CA LEU A 339 -8.22 36.14 -8.05
C LEU A 339 -9.10 37.04 -7.18
N LYS A 340 -10.32 36.57 -6.83
CA LYS A 340 -11.18 37.23 -5.83
C LYS A 340 -10.50 37.37 -4.47
N ARG A 341 -9.71 36.37 -4.06
CA ARG A 341 -8.99 36.41 -2.77
C ARG A 341 -7.79 37.35 -2.79
N SER A 342 -7.16 37.53 -3.95
CA SER A 342 -5.98 38.37 -4.12
C SER A 342 -6.29 39.76 -4.68
N SER A 343 -7.56 40.06 -4.94
CA SER A 343 -8.04 41.28 -5.61
C SER A 343 -7.24 41.59 -6.88
N GLN A 344 -7.00 40.57 -7.71
CA GLN A 344 -6.23 40.67 -8.95
C GLN A 344 -7.16 40.64 -10.16
N PRO A 345 -6.79 41.27 -11.28
CA PRO A 345 -7.64 41.34 -12.46
C PRO A 345 -7.72 39.99 -13.17
N LEU A 346 -8.88 39.71 -13.75
CA LEU A 346 -9.14 38.59 -14.65
C LEU A 346 -9.65 39.14 -15.98
N SER A 347 -8.99 38.76 -17.06
CA SER A 347 -9.41 39.12 -18.41
C SER A 347 -9.80 37.91 -19.23
N LEU A 348 -10.72 38.12 -20.17
CA LEU A 348 -11.25 37.12 -21.08
C LEU A 348 -11.33 37.73 -22.48
N ILE A 349 -10.83 37.02 -23.48
CA ILE A 349 -11.03 37.35 -24.90
C ILE A 349 -11.88 36.23 -25.47
N MET A 350 -13.03 36.56 -26.06
CA MET A 350 -13.87 35.62 -26.80
C MET A 350 -13.90 36.05 -28.25
N ALA A 351 -13.56 35.16 -29.18
CA ALA A 351 -13.46 35.49 -30.59
C ALA A 351 -14.18 34.45 -31.45
N ASP A 352 -14.50 34.89 -32.66
CA ASP A 352 -15.23 34.11 -33.66
C ASP A 352 -14.66 34.42 -35.05
N ILE A 353 -14.47 33.38 -35.87
CA ILE A 353 -13.96 33.52 -37.23
C ILE A 353 -15.03 34.19 -38.11
N ASP A 354 -14.68 35.33 -38.69
CA ASP A 354 -15.60 36.07 -39.53
C ASP A 354 -15.88 35.34 -40.85
N TYR A 355 -17.15 35.27 -41.23
CA TYR A 355 -17.62 34.65 -42.48
C TYR A 355 -17.16 33.19 -42.65
N PHE A 356 -17.08 32.45 -41.55
CA PHE A 356 -16.63 31.06 -41.55
C PHE A 356 -17.60 30.10 -42.24
N LYS A 357 -18.91 30.41 -42.21
CA LYS A 357 -19.90 29.65 -42.96
C LYS A 357 -19.65 29.77 -44.46
N GLU A 358 -19.44 30.97 -44.96
CA GLU A 358 -19.11 31.24 -46.37
C GLU A 358 -17.79 30.59 -46.78
N TYR A 359 -16.81 30.55 -45.86
CA TYR A 359 -15.56 29.80 -46.05
C TYR A 359 -15.85 28.31 -46.28
N ASN A 360 -16.63 27.69 -45.39
CA ASN A 360 -17.01 26.28 -45.51
C ASN A 360 -17.83 25.99 -46.76
N ASP A 361 -18.77 26.86 -47.11
CA ASP A 361 -19.62 26.70 -48.29
C ASP A 361 -18.79 26.79 -49.59
N THR A 362 -17.67 27.52 -49.56
CA THR A 362 -16.77 27.70 -50.72
C THR A 362 -15.71 26.59 -50.82
N TYR A 363 -15.06 26.22 -49.72
CA TYR A 363 -13.90 25.32 -49.71
C TYR A 363 -14.20 23.92 -49.17
N GLY A 364 -15.39 23.70 -48.63
CA GLY A 364 -15.80 22.47 -47.97
C GLY A 364 -15.31 22.38 -46.52
N HIS A 365 -16.00 21.54 -45.73
CA HIS A 365 -15.73 21.38 -44.30
C HIS A 365 -14.30 20.93 -43.98
N GLN A 366 -13.65 20.16 -44.87
CA GLN A 366 -12.29 19.69 -44.64
C GLN A 366 -11.26 20.83 -44.62
N GLU A 367 -11.44 21.83 -45.49
CA GLU A 367 -10.61 23.03 -45.47
C GLU A 367 -11.01 23.99 -44.36
N GLY A 368 -12.29 24.02 -43.99
CA GLY A 368 -12.74 24.70 -42.76
C GLY A 368 -12.03 24.17 -41.51
N ASP A 369 -11.90 22.86 -41.38
CA ASP A 369 -11.16 22.21 -40.30
C ASP A 369 -9.68 22.61 -40.30
N ASN A 370 -9.05 22.70 -41.48
CA ASN A 370 -7.67 23.19 -41.61
C ASN A 370 -7.55 24.66 -41.22
N CYS A 371 -8.52 25.49 -41.60
CA CYS A 371 -8.59 26.89 -41.17
C CYS A 371 -8.70 26.99 -39.64
N ILE A 372 -9.60 26.22 -39.02
CA ILE A 372 -9.75 26.15 -37.56
C ILE A 372 -8.44 25.76 -36.88
N LYS A 373 -7.71 24.75 -37.40
CA LYS A 373 -6.40 24.35 -36.87
C LYS A 373 -5.37 25.47 -36.91
N ARG A 374 -5.31 26.22 -38.02
CA ARG A 374 -4.37 27.34 -38.16
C ARG A 374 -4.72 28.49 -37.23
N VAL A 375 -6.00 28.82 -37.09
CA VAL A 375 -6.46 29.83 -36.12
C VAL A 375 -6.18 29.36 -34.68
N ALA A 376 -6.37 28.07 -34.38
CA ALA A 376 -6.04 27.53 -33.05
C ALA A 376 -4.56 27.70 -32.68
N GLU A 377 -3.65 27.50 -33.63
CA GLU A 377 -2.22 27.72 -33.40
C GLU A 377 -1.91 29.20 -33.13
N VAL A 378 -2.63 30.13 -33.78
CA VAL A 378 -2.55 31.56 -33.46
C VAL A 378 -2.96 31.84 -32.01
N PHE A 379 -4.07 31.27 -31.55
CA PHE A 379 -4.51 31.39 -30.15
C PHE A 379 -3.50 30.82 -29.16
N LYS A 380 -2.91 29.67 -29.49
CA LYS A 380 -1.87 29.03 -28.69
C LYS A 380 -0.61 29.90 -28.58
N ASN A 381 -0.19 30.52 -29.67
CA ASN A 381 0.99 31.39 -29.72
C ASN A 381 0.75 32.74 -29.03
N ALA A 382 -0.49 33.25 -29.04
CA ALA A 382 -0.88 34.43 -28.27
C ALA A 382 -0.90 34.18 -26.76
N ALA A 383 -1.17 32.95 -26.32
CA ALA A 383 -1.14 32.52 -24.92
C ALA A 383 0.31 32.29 -24.43
N THR A 384 1.05 33.37 -24.23
CA THR A 384 2.50 33.32 -23.94
C THR A 384 2.85 32.93 -22.50
N ARG A 385 1.94 33.14 -21.53
CA ARG A 385 2.21 32.82 -20.12
C ARG A 385 1.68 31.43 -19.77
N VAL A 386 2.33 30.78 -18.81
CA VAL A 386 1.89 29.47 -18.27
C VAL A 386 0.46 29.51 -17.70
N SER A 387 0.01 30.67 -17.23
CA SER A 387 -1.34 30.88 -16.70
C SER A 387 -2.39 31.18 -17.78
N ASP A 388 -1.98 31.51 -19.01
CA ASP A 388 -2.91 31.84 -20.08
C ASP A 388 -3.52 30.56 -20.63
N ILE A 389 -4.83 30.56 -20.86
CA ILE A 389 -5.56 29.35 -21.24
C ILE A 389 -6.28 29.59 -22.55
N ALA A 390 -5.77 28.98 -23.61
CA ALA A 390 -6.37 28.97 -24.94
C ALA A 390 -7.36 27.81 -25.09
N VAL A 391 -8.57 28.13 -25.54
CA VAL A 391 -9.72 27.23 -25.56
C VAL A 391 -10.42 27.33 -26.91
N ARG A 392 -10.82 26.19 -27.49
CA ARG A 392 -11.88 26.15 -28.50
C ARG A 392 -13.22 26.00 -27.79
N TYR A 393 -14.05 27.04 -27.84
CA TYR A 393 -15.31 27.09 -27.12
C TYR A 393 -16.40 26.26 -27.82
N GLY A 394 -16.40 26.25 -29.15
CA GLY A 394 -17.26 25.41 -29.98
C GLY A 394 -17.28 25.91 -31.43
N GLY A 395 -17.35 25.00 -32.41
CA GLY A 395 -17.35 25.39 -33.83
C GLY A 395 -16.10 26.21 -34.20
N GLU A 396 -16.33 27.46 -34.57
CA GLU A 396 -15.36 28.50 -34.93
C GLU A 396 -15.08 29.52 -33.81
N GLU A 397 -15.61 29.29 -32.60
CA GLU A 397 -15.46 30.17 -31.44
C GLU A 397 -14.26 29.77 -30.59
N PHE A 398 -13.46 30.76 -30.19
CA PHE A 398 -12.25 30.61 -29.40
C PHE A 398 -12.25 31.54 -28.19
N ILE A 399 -11.55 31.12 -27.15
CA ILE A 399 -11.39 31.88 -25.92
C ILE A 399 -9.93 31.92 -25.48
N LEU A 400 -9.47 33.09 -25.02
CA LEU A 400 -8.29 33.23 -24.15
C LEU A 400 -8.72 33.68 -22.76
N LEU A 401 -8.48 32.86 -21.74
CA LEU A 401 -8.58 33.26 -20.34
C LEU A 401 -7.22 33.74 -19.85
N LEU A 402 -7.17 34.95 -19.28
CA LEU A 402 -5.93 35.65 -18.92
C LEU A 402 -5.95 36.04 -17.44
N PRO A 403 -5.50 35.15 -16.52
CA PRO A 403 -5.42 35.43 -15.09
C PRO A 403 -4.33 36.47 -14.76
N ASN A 404 -4.60 37.37 -13.81
CA ASN A 404 -3.69 38.47 -13.42
C ASN A 404 -3.35 39.41 -14.59
N THR A 405 -4.32 39.65 -15.46
CA THR A 405 -4.16 40.53 -16.63
C THR A 405 -5.22 41.61 -16.57
N ASP A 406 -4.77 42.87 -16.52
CA ASP A 406 -5.61 44.05 -16.49
C ASP A 406 -6.05 44.47 -17.90
N ASN A 407 -6.76 45.61 -17.98
CA ASN A 407 -7.28 46.16 -19.22
C ASN A 407 -6.19 46.35 -20.29
N THR A 408 -5.04 46.90 -19.88
CA THR A 408 -3.95 47.22 -20.79
C THR A 408 -3.30 45.94 -21.31
N GLY A 409 -3.00 44.99 -20.42
CA GLY A 409 -2.46 43.69 -20.79
C GLY A 409 -3.39 42.89 -21.70
N ALA A 410 -4.70 42.90 -21.43
CA ALA A 410 -5.68 42.21 -22.26
C ALA A 410 -5.76 42.79 -23.68
N THR A 411 -5.70 44.12 -23.79
CA THR A 411 -5.64 44.82 -25.08
C THR A 411 -4.35 44.48 -25.84
N THR A 412 -3.21 44.39 -25.15
CA THR A 412 -1.95 43.95 -25.77
C THR A 412 -2.06 42.54 -26.33
N VAL A 413 -2.60 41.58 -25.56
CA VAL A 413 -2.79 40.21 -26.02
C VAL A 413 -3.77 40.15 -27.20
N ALA A 414 -4.85 40.95 -27.18
CA ALA A 414 -5.77 41.06 -28.30
C ALA A 414 -5.06 41.58 -29.56
N ASN A 415 -4.27 42.66 -29.47
CA ASN A 415 -3.50 43.14 -30.62
C ASN A 415 -2.54 42.07 -31.17
N THR A 416 -1.79 41.39 -30.30
CA THR A 416 -0.90 40.30 -30.71
C THR A 416 -1.66 39.17 -31.40
N LEU A 417 -2.86 38.82 -30.95
CA LEU A 417 -3.70 37.82 -31.59
C LEU A 417 -4.05 38.21 -33.04
N PHE A 418 -4.40 39.49 -33.27
CA PHE A 418 -4.71 40.00 -34.61
C PHE A 418 -3.47 40.07 -35.50
N GLU A 419 -2.32 40.50 -34.97
CA GLU A 419 -1.03 40.52 -35.68
C GLU A 419 -0.64 39.11 -36.13
N LEU A 420 -0.66 38.14 -35.23
CA LEU A 420 -0.33 36.74 -35.54
C LEU A 420 -1.28 36.12 -36.57
N LEU A 421 -2.58 36.46 -36.50
CA LEU A 421 -3.55 35.98 -37.48
C LEU A 421 -3.26 36.55 -38.88
N GLN A 422 -2.95 37.85 -38.95
CA GLN A 422 -2.59 38.51 -40.20
C GLN A 422 -1.32 37.91 -40.81
N GLU A 423 -0.30 37.63 -40.00
CA GLU A 423 0.94 36.96 -40.43
C GLU A 423 0.69 35.54 -40.95
N THR A 424 -0.32 34.85 -40.41
CA THR A 424 -0.68 33.49 -40.86
C THR A 424 -1.22 33.49 -42.29
N ALA A 425 -1.76 34.62 -42.79
CA ALA A 425 -2.18 34.83 -44.18
C ALA A 425 -3.05 33.67 -44.75
N ILE A 426 -4.11 33.30 -44.04
CA ILE A 426 -5.06 32.27 -44.52
C ILE A 426 -5.97 32.89 -45.57
N LEU A 427 -5.90 32.45 -46.81
CA LEU A 427 -6.71 33.00 -47.91
C LEU A 427 -8.22 32.75 -47.67
N HIS A 428 -9.03 33.80 -47.77
CA HIS A 428 -10.50 33.76 -47.85
C HIS A 428 -11.04 34.68 -48.98
N PRO A 429 -10.77 34.39 -50.27
CA PRO A 429 -11.25 35.16 -51.42
C PRO A 429 -12.76 35.41 -51.47
N ALA A 430 -13.56 34.56 -50.80
CA ALA A 430 -15.01 34.70 -50.74
C ALA A 430 -15.48 35.66 -49.62
N SER A 431 -14.58 36.16 -48.78
CA SER A 431 -14.89 37.09 -47.71
C SER A 431 -15.12 38.50 -48.24
N ILE A 432 -16.14 39.16 -47.68
CA ILE A 432 -16.42 40.58 -47.93
C ILE A 432 -15.48 41.48 -47.10
N ALA A 433 -14.83 40.93 -46.06
CA ALA A 433 -13.90 41.68 -45.21
C ALA A 433 -12.48 41.84 -45.79
N GLY A 434 -12.09 41.04 -46.78
CA GLY A 434 -10.77 41.08 -47.39
C GLY A 434 -10.31 39.73 -47.95
N GLU A 435 -9.08 39.67 -48.46
CA GLU A 435 -8.53 38.46 -49.09
C GLU A 435 -8.15 37.35 -48.10
N TYR A 436 -8.15 37.64 -46.80
CA TYR A 436 -7.69 36.74 -45.74
C TYR A 436 -8.77 36.51 -44.68
N VAL A 437 -8.66 35.39 -43.96
CA VAL A 437 -9.48 35.08 -42.77
C VAL A 437 -9.24 36.12 -41.69
N THR A 438 -10.32 36.67 -41.13
CA THR A 438 -10.30 37.60 -40.00
C THR A 438 -11.09 37.05 -38.82
N ILE A 439 -10.91 37.64 -37.64
CA ILE A 439 -11.71 37.35 -36.46
C ILE A 439 -12.35 38.62 -35.92
N SER A 440 -13.51 38.48 -35.31
CA SER A 440 -14.05 39.48 -34.38
C SER A 440 -13.80 39.01 -32.95
N ALA A 441 -13.42 39.92 -32.04
CA ALA A 441 -13.17 39.55 -30.65
C ALA A 441 -13.85 40.50 -29.64
N GLY A 442 -14.38 39.93 -28.57
CA GLY A 442 -14.85 40.65 -27.40
C GLY A 442 -13.88 40.47 -26.26
N VAL A 443 -13.30 41.56 -25.78
CA VAL A 443 -12.44 41.58 -24.61
C VAL A 443 -13.27 42.01 -23.40
N ALA A 444 -13.11 41.33 -22.27
CA ALA A 444 -13.68 41.73 -21.00
C ALA A 444 -12.66 41.62 -19.88
N THR A 445 -12.69 42.58 -18.96
CA THR A 445 -11.84 42.56 -17.77
C THR A 445 -12.64 42.93 -16.55
N ILE A 446 -12.47 42.15 -15.48
CA ILE A 446 -13.05 42.40 -14.16
C ILE A 446 -11.99 42.23 -13.09
N ILE A 447 -12.22 42.84 -11.93
CA ILE A 447 -11.55 42.47 -10.68
C ILE A 447 -12.59 41.71 -9.85
N PRO A 448 -12.47 40.38 -9.71
CA PRO A 448 -13.46 39.59 -8.98
C PRO A 448 -13.64 40.08 -7.53
N ASP A 449 -14.89 40.28 -7.13
CA ASP A 449 -15.29 40.81 -5.83
C ASP A 449 -16.61 40.15 -5.33
N GLU A 450 -17.25 40.73 -4.31
CA GLU A 450 -18.53 40.23 -3.79
C GLU A 450 -19.75 40.58 -4.66
N LYS A 451 -19.61 41.49 -5.62
CA LYS A 451 -20.70 41.97 -6.49
C LYS A 451 -20.67 41.37 -7.89
N THR A 452 -19.53 40.81 -8.28
CA THR A 452 -19.30 40.18 -9.57
C THR A 452 -19.52 38.66 -9.51
N THR A 453 -19.71 38.04 -10.67
CA THR A 453 -19.82 36.58 -10.83
C THR A 453 -18.98 36.11 -12.01
N GLU A 454 -18.71 34.81 -12.07
CA GLU A 454 -18.03 34.17 -13.20
C GLU A 454 -18.81 34.37 -14.53
N ASP A 455 -20.15 34.33 -14.47
CA ASP A 455 -20.99 34.56 -15.65
C ASP A 455 -20.91 36.00 -16.17
N LEU A 456 -20.59 36.97 -15.28
CA LEU A 456 -20.50 38.38 -15.67
C LEU A 456 -19.40 38.60 -16.72
N ILE A 457 -18.20 38.04 -16.52
CA ILE A 457 -17.09 38.24 -17.46
C ILE A 457 -17.38 37.57 -18.82
N ILE A 458 -18.04 36.40 -18.83
CA ILE A 458 -18.49 35.75 -20.07
C ILE A 458 -19.49 36.65 -20.79
N ASN A 459 -20.53 37.11 -20.11
CA ASN A 459 -21.56 37.96 -20.69
C ASN A 459 -21.00 39.31 -21.20
N MET A 460 -20.00 39.87 -20.53
CA MET A 460 -19.31 41.08 -20.98
C MET A 460 -18.51 40.82 -22.26
N ALA A 461 -17.77 39.71 -22.32
CA ALA A 461 -16.99 39.35 -23.50
C ALA A 461 -17.92 39.06 -24.70
N ASP A 462 -19.05 38.38 -24.48
CA ASP A 462 -20.07 38.13 -25.50
C ASP A 462 -20.66 39.41 -26.08
N LYS A 463 -21.07 40.35 -25.21
CA LYS A 463 -21.58 41.64 -25.67
C LYS A 463 -20.53 42.46 -26.42
N ALA A 464 -19.27 42.39 -26.00
CA ALA A 464 -18.17 43.07 -26.69
C ALA A 464 -17.87 42.41 -28.05
N LEU A 465 -17.97 41.09 -28.15
CA LEU A 465 -17.83 40.35 -29.41
C LEU A 465 -18.97 40.73 -30.37
N TYR A 466 -20.20 40.75 -29.87
CA TYR A 466 -21.36 41.19 -30.63
C TYR A 466 -21.21 42.63 -31.15
N ALA A 467 -20.71 43.56 -30.30
CA ALA A 467 -20.41 44.92 -30.73
C ALA A 467 -19.37 44.97 -31.85
N SER A 468 -18.32 44.14 -31.77
CA SER A 468 -17.28 44.06 -32.82
C SER A 468 -17.83 43.57 -34.15
N LYS A 469 -18.72 42.56 -34.10
CA LYS A 469 -19.41 42.04 -35.30
C LYS A 469 -20.32 43.10 -35.93
N LEU A 470 -21.01 43.91 -35.14
CA LEU A 470 -21.88 45.00 -35.64
C LEU A 470 -21.10 46.17 -36.24
N HIS A 471 -19.93 46.50 -35.71
CA HIS A 471 -19.11 47.62 -36.18
C HIS A 471 -18.24 47.28 -37.41
N GLY A 472 -18.57 46.23 -38.16
CA GLY A 472 -17.88 45.89 -39.40
C GLY A 472 -16.87 44.75 -39.32
N LYS A 473 -16.84 43.98 -38.21
CA LYS A 473 -15.98 42.79 -38.03
C LYS A 473 -14.47 43.12 -38.08
N ASN A 474 -13.59 42.10 -38.09
CA ASN A 474 -12.13 42.26 -38.11
C ASN A 474 -11.58 43.28 -37.10
N GLN A 475 -12.12 43.23 -35.88
CA GLN A 475 -11.73 44.15 -34.81
C GLN A 475 -12.08 43.53 -33.46
N PHE A 476 -11.64 44.19 -32.40
CA PHE A 476 -12.08 43.87 -31.06
C PHE A 476 -12.66 45.09 -30.34
N THR A 477 -13.65 44.82 -29.50
CA THR A 477 -14.22 45.78 -28.56
C THR A 477 -13.86 45.32 -27.16
N HIS A 478 -13.54 46.26 -26.27
CA HIS A 478 -13.21 45.95 -24.88
C HIS A 478 -14.24 46.56 -23.94
N PHE A 479 -14.77 45.75 -23.03
CA PHE A 479 -15.60 46.22 -21.92
C PHE A 479 -14.90 45.98 -20.58
N SER A 480 -14.79 47.03 -19.77
CA SER A 480 -14.37 46.92 -18.37
C SER A 480 -15.57 46.95 -17.42
N SER A 481 -15.39 46.47 -16.19
CA SER A 481 -16.43 46.52 -15.15
C SER A 481 -16.95 47.94 -14.88
N ASP A 482 -16.16 48.97 -15.18
CA ASP A 482 -16.52 50.38 -14.98
C ASP A 482 -17.41 50.93 -16.11
N GLN A 483 -17.46 50.23 -17.25
CA GLN A 483 -18.14 50.67 -18.48
C GLN A 483 -19.39 49.83 -18.82
N CYS A 484 -19.64 48.73 -18.10
CA CYS A 484 -20.83 47.92 -18.32
C CYS A 484 -21.98 48.42 -17.43
N PRO A 485 -23.05 49.03 -17.99
CA PRO A 485 -24.27 49.23 -17.21
C PRO A 485 -24.82 47.85 -16.90
N ILE A 486 -24.72 47.45 -15.63
CA ILE A 486 -25.41 46.27 -15.10
C ILE A 486 -26.87 46.42 -15.54
N PRO A 487 -27.44 45.49 -16.35
CA PRO A 487 -28.87 45.49 -16.54
C PRO A 487 -29.46 45.23 -15.15
N ARG A 488 -30.12 46.23 -14.58
CA ARG A 488 -31.11 45.96 -13.53
C ARG A 488 -32.07 44.97 -14.17
N THR A 489 -32.07 43.75 -13.65
CA THR A 489 -33.19 42.82 -13.63
C THR A 489 -34.25 43.05 -14.70
N LEU A 490 -34.37 42.10 -15.63
CA LEU A 490 -35.66 41.79 -16.25
C LEU A 490 -36.64 41.42 -15.11
N GLU A 491 -37.25 42.44 -14.51
CA GLU A 491 -38.55 42.33 -13.87
C GLU A 491 -39.59 42.42 -15.01
N ALA A 492 -40.14 41.27 -15.39
CA ALA A 492 -41.49 41.09 -15.91
C ALA A 492 -41.85 39.60 -15.83
#